data_AF-A0A7C4IWT2-F1
#
_entry.id   AF-A0A7C4IWT2-F1
#
_cell.length_a   1.000
_cell.length_b   1.000
_cell.length_c   1.000
_cell.angle_alpha   90.00
_cell.angle_beta   90.00
_cell.angle_gamma   90.00
#
_symmetry.space_group_name_H-M   'P 1'
#
loop_
_entity.id
_entity.type
_entity.pdbx_description
1 polymer ?
#
loop_
_entity_poly.entity_id
_entity_poly.type
_entity_poly.pdbx_seq_one_letter_code
_entity_poly.pdbx_strand_id
1 'polypeptide(L)'
;MKPYEQGALDGLCAVYSIVNATRIVSGIGVEEAKELFREIIRYLETKKDLVKILIEGIDLLTIGGILGDVVGDRIRNRYMPFKQSPDTPLDEFWNEMINFLGAGDRRAILIGVGGPMWDHWSIVESITEKQIRFFDSYRLKRLNRSRCATMRSTSSRPHVLSPTHTYFLS
;
A
#
# COMPACT_ATOMS: atom_id res chain seq x y z
N MET A 1 -6.01 13.61 -26.58
CA MET A 1 -6.40 13.76 -25.16
C MET A 1 -7.15 12.50 -24.75
N LYS A 2 -6.81 11.87 -23.62
CA LYS A 2 -7.55 10.69 -23.09
C LYS A 2 -8.27 11.11 -21.81
N PRO A 3 -9.46 10.57 -21.50
CA PRO A 3 -10.15 10.87 -20.25
C PRO A 3 -9.33 10.41 -19.04
N TYR A 4 -9.46 11.11 -17.92
CA TYR A 4 -8.91 10.68 -16.64
C TYR A 4 -9.67 9.47 -16.11
N GLU A 5 -8.95 8.57 -15.44
CA GLU A 5 -9.56 7.46 -14.71
C GLU A 5 -10.09 7.96 -13.36
N GLN A 6 -11.16 7.35 -12.86
CA GLN A 6 -11.65 7.64 -11.51
C GLN A 6 -10.55 7.32 -10.49
N GLY A 7 -10.29 8.21 -9.54
CA GLY A 7 -9.16 8.11 -8.60
C GLY A 7 -7.84 8.70 -9.12
N ALA A 8 -7.74 9.07 -10.41
CA ALA A 8 -6.51 9.64 -10.97
C ALA A 8 -6.27 11.12 -10.58
N LEU A 9 -7.30 11.77 -10.04
CA LEU A 9 -7.30 13.20 -9.71
C LEU A 9 -7.46 13.47 -8.20
N ASP A 10 -7.60 12.42 -7.40
CA ASP A 10 -7.77 12.50 -5.95
C ASP A 10 -6.69 11.70 -5.21
N GLY A 11 -6.52 11.99 -3.92
CA GLY A 11 -5.53 11.33 -3.06
C GLY A 11 -6.01 10.05 -2.36
N LEU A 12 -7.09 9.41 -2.81
CA LEU A 12 -7.69 8.28 -2.09
C LEU A 12 -6.98 6.92 -2.29
N CYS A 13 -5.83 6.89 -3.00
CA CYS A 13 -5.10 5.64 -3.28
C CYS A 13 -4.80 4.79 -2.03
N ALA A 14 -4.41 5.43 -0.93
CA ALA A 14 -4.18 4.74 0.33
C ALA A 14 -5.47 4.18 0.96
N VAL A 15 -6.60 4.87 0.83
CA VAL A 15 -7.91 4.35 1.30
C VAL A 15 -8.27 3.07 0.55
N TYR A 16 -8.19 3.10 -0.79
CA TYR A 16 -8.45 1.92 -1.60
C TYR A 16 -7.47 0.80 -1.30
N SER A 17 -6.20 1.12 -1.09
CA SER A 17 -5.19 0.14 -0.70
C SER A 17 -5.53 -0.54 0.64
N ILE A 18 -5.96 0.21 1.66
CA ILE A 18 -6.37 -0.35 2.96
C ILE A 18 -7.60 -1.26 2.81
N VAL A 19 -8.61 -0.84 2.03
CA VAL A 19 -9.80 -1.65 1.75
C VAL A 19 -9.39 -2.95 1.04
N ASN A 20 -8.54 -2.86 0.01
CA ASN A 20 -8.03 -3.99 -0.75
C ASN A 20 -7.21 -4.95 0.11
N ALA A 21 -6.33 -4.45 0.97
CA ALA A 21 -5.60 -5.27 1.93
C ALA A 21 -6.54 -6.02 2.87
N THR A 22 -7.59 -5.35 3.36
CA THR A 22 -8.59 -5.97 4.24
C THR A 22 -9.38 -7.05 3.52
N ARG A 23 -9.71 -6.85 2.23
CA ARG A 23 -10.32 -7.89 1.39
C ARG A 23 -9.45 -9.13 1.27
N ILE A 24 -8.14 -8.96 1.08
CA ILE A 24 -7.19 -10.09 0.96
C ILE A 24 -7.02 -10.81 2.31
N VAL A 25 -6.79 -10.07 3.38
CA VAL A 25 -6.45 -10.62 4.70
C VAL A 25 -7.68 -11.21 5.41
N SER A 26 -8.78 -10.47 5.44
CA SER A 26 -9.98 -10.86 6.18
C SER A 26 -10.98 -11.64 5.33
N GLY A 27 -10.87 -11.57 3.99
CA GLY A 27 -11.79 -12.22 3.07
C GLY A 27 -13.15 -11.51 2.95
N ILE A 28 -13.23 -10.22 3.30
CA ILE A 28 -14.50 -9.48 3.28
C ILE A 28 -15.06 -9.33 1.85
N GLY A 29 -16.39 -9.38 1.75
CA GLY A 29 -17.15 -9.22 0.52
C GLY A 29 -17.25 -7.77 0.04
N VAL A 30 -17.97 -7.57 -1.07
CA VAL A 30 -18.13 -6.24 -1.69
C VAL A 30 -18.89 -5.26 -0.78
N GLU A 31 -19.96 -5.70 -0.11
CA GLU A 31 -20.75 -4.82 0.76
C GLU A 31 -19.98 -4.43 2.02
N GLU A 32 -19.25 -5.36 2.63
CA GLU A 32 -18.36 -5.09 3.75
C GLU A 32 -17.22 -4.15 3.35
N ALA A 33 -16.66 -4.32 2.14
CA ALA A 33 -15.63 -3.42 1.63
C ALA A 33 -16.16 -2.00 1.38
N LYS A 34 -17.39 -1.86 0.88
CA LYS A 34 -18.07 -0.56 0.75
C LYS A 34 -18.32 0.08 2.12
N GLU A 35 -18.72 -0.71 3.13
CA GLU A 35 -18.91 -0.16 4.47
C GLU A 35 -17.59 0.27 5.10
N LEU A 36 -16.53 -0.55 4.98
CA LEU A 36 -15.19 -0.16 5.42
C LEU A 36 -14.73 1.14 4.75
N PHE A 37 -14.95 1.30 3.44
CA PHE A 37 -14.67 2.56 2.76
C PHE A 37 -15.41 3.73 3.42
N ARG A 38 -16.72 3.61 3.70
CA ARG A 38 -17.50 4.66 4.37
C ARG A 38 -17.00 4.94 5.79
N GLU A 39 -16.65 3.90 6.56
CA GLU A 39 -16.07 4.02 7.90
C GLU A 39 -14.78 4.85 7.85
N ILE A 40 -13.90 4.58 6.88
CA ILE A 40 -12.66 5.36 6.68
C ILE A 40 -12.98 6.82 6.34
N ILE A 41 -13.90 7.09 5.41
CA ILE A 41 -14.26 8.47 5.05
C ILE A 41 -14.81 9.24 6.26
N ARG A 42 -15.71 8.63 7.06
CA ARG A 42 -16.26 9.25 8.28
C ARG A 42 -15.17 9.50 9.33
N TYR A 43 -14.23 8.57 9.48
CA TYR A 43 -13.07 8.74 10.36
C TYR A 43 -12.21 9.94 9.93
N LEU A 44 -11.91 10.06 8.63
CA LEU A 44 -11.13 11.19 8.10
C LEU A 44 -11.86 12.53 8.22
N GLU A 45 -13.19 12.54 8.03
CA GLU A 45 -14.01 13.72 8.25
C GLU A 45 -14.00 14.15 9.73
N THR A 46 -14.14 13.19 10.64
CA THR A 46 -14.11 13.45 12.10
C THR A 46 -12.77 14.04 12.55
N LYS A 47 -11.66 13.59 11.94
CA LYS A 47 -10.31 14.12 12.18
C LYS A 47 -10.03 15.44 11.45
N LYS A 48 -10.95 15.91 10.59
CA LYS A 48 -10.80 17.08 9.70
C LYS A 48 -9.69 16.96 8.67
N ASP A 49 -9.28 15.74 8.34
CA ASP A 49 -8.21 15.47 7.37
C ASP A 49 -8.74 15.17 5.96
N LEU A 50 -10.06 14.94 5.81
CA LEU A 50 -10.64 14.49 4.54
C LEU A 50 -10.29 15.40 3.34
N VAL A 51 -10.43 16.72 3.50
CA VAL A 51 -10.14 17.67 2.41
C VAL A 51 -8.65 17.66 2.04
N LYS A 52 -7.77 17.69 3.05
CA LYS A 52 -6.32 17.60 2.86
C LYS A 52 -5.97 16.34 2.08
N ILE A 53 -6.51 15.20 2.50
CA ILE A 53 -6.24 13.89 1.88
C ILE A 53 -6.72 13.82 0.44
N LEU A 54 -7.89 14.37 0.14
CA LEU A 54 -8.41 14.38 -1.23
C LEU A 54 -7.50 15.15 -2.19
N ILE A 55 -6.77 16.17 -1.70
CA ILE A 55 -5.92 17.05 -2.49
C ILE A 55 -4.45 16.58 -2.50
N GLU A 56 -3.92 16.20 -1.34
CA GLU A 56 -2.49 15.99 -1.10
C GLU A 56 -2.11 14.52 -0.91
N GLY A 57 -3.08 13.63 -0.72
CA GLY A 57 -2.85 12.22 -0.38
C GLY A 57 -2.71 11.95 1.12
N ILE A 58 -2.32 10.73 1.47
CA ILE A 58 -2.31 10.22 2.85
C ILE A 58 -0.88 9.98 3.33
N ASP A 59 -0.57 10.50 4.52
CA ASP A 59 0.70 10.23 5.20
C ASP A 59 0.67 8.91 6.01
N LEU A 60 1.85 8.45 6.40
CA LEU A 60 2.02 7.20 7.13
C LEU A 60 1.31 7.19 8.50
N LEU A 61 1.21 8.35 9.18
CA LEU A 61 0.57 8.44 10.50
C LEU A 61 -0.94 8.23 10.38
N THR A 62 -1.57 8.86 9.39
CA THR A 62 -3.00 8.68 9.11
C THR A 62 -3.29 7.22 8.71
N ILE A 63 -2.43 6.57 7.91
CA ILE A 63 -2.56 5.14 7.61
C ILE A 63 -2.55 4.30 8.89
N GLY A 64 -1.59 4.56 9.78
CA GLY A 64 -1.51 3.88 11.07
C GLY A 64 -2.78 4.05 11.91
N GLY A 65 -3.33 5.26 11.94
CA GLY A 65 -4.61 5.56 12.60
C GLY A 65 -5.79 4.81 12.00
N ILE A 66 -5.91 4.78 10.67
CA ILE A 66 -6.98 4.03 9.99
C ILE A 66 -6.86 2.52 10.29
N LEU A 67 -5.64 1.97 10.20
CA LEU A 67 -5.40 0.55 10.49
C LEU A 67 -5.73 0.20 11.95
N GLY A 68 -5.45 1.11 12.89
CA GLY A 68 -5.72 0.91 14.32
C GLY A 68 -7.18 1.09 14.69
N ASP A 69 -7.75 2.24 14.35
CA ASP A 69 -9.03 2.73 14.89
C ASP A 69 -10.23 2.29 14.04
N VAL A 70 -10.04 2.03 12.75
CA VAL A 70 -11.12 1.69 11.81
C VAL A 70 -11.05 0.22 11.37
N VAL A 71 -9.90 -0.21 10.86
CA VAL A 71 -9.73 -1.61 10.40
C VAL A 71 -9.76 -2.56 11.59
N GLY A 72 -9.03 -2.24 12.67
CA GLY A 72 -9.07 -2.97 13.93
C GLY A 72 -8.80 -4.47 13.75
N ASP A 73 -9.67 -5.30 14.33
CA ASP A 73 -9.51 -6.76 14.35
C ASP A 73 -9.71 -7.45 12.99
N ARG A 74 -10.14 -6.71 11.96
CA ARG A 74 -10.19 -7.25 10.59
C ARG A 74 -8.79 -7.62 10.11
N ILE A 75 -7.76 -6.85 10.49
CA ILE A 75 -6.34 -7.17 10.26
C ILE A 75 -5.61 -7.18 11.61
N ARG A 76 -5.47 -8.38 12.19
CA ARG A 76 -4.92 -8.54 13.55
C ARG A 76 -3.42 -8.26 13.59
N ASN A 77 -2.67 -8.85 12.67
CA ASN A 77 -1.22 -8.72 12.66
C ASN A 77 -0.83 -7.65 11.64
N ARG A 78 -0.32 -6.53 12.16
CA ARG A 78 0.16 -5.41 11.35
C ARG A 78 1.46 -4.91 11.93
N TYR A 79 2.53 -4.92 11.14
CA TYR A 79 3.83 -4.43 11.58
C TYR A 79 4.65 -3.91 10.40
N MET A 80 5.69 -3.14 10.71
CA MET A 80 6.58 -2.53 9.71
C MET A 80 8.01 -3.00 9.98
N PRO A 81 8.49 -4.07 9.31
CA PRO A 81 9.77 -4.70 9.66
C PRO A 81 10.97 -3.75 9.51
N PHE A 82 10.89 -2.76 8.61
CA PHE A 82 11.99 -1.84 8.29
C PHE A 82 11.69 -0.39 8.69
N LYS A 83 10.77 -0.13 9.62
CA LYS A 83 10.35 1.24 10.00
C LYS A 83 11.51 2.17 10.35
N GLN A 84 12.55 1.63 10.99
CA GLN A 84 13.73 2.38 11.44
C GLN A 84 14.97 2.08 10.57
N SER A 85 14.78 1.49 9.39
CA SER A 85 15.85 1.00 8.52
C SER A 85 15.72 1.61 7.11
N PRO A 86 16.02 2.92 6.95
CA PRO A 86 15.88 3.61 5.67
C PRO A 86 16.83 3.08 4.57
N ASP A 87 17.98 2.53 4.96
CA ASP A 87 19.02 2.08 4.05
C ASP A 87 18.94 0.58 3.72
N THR A 88 17.81 -0.08 4.00
CA THR A 88 17.64 -1.52 3.72
C THR A 88 17.90 -1.83 2.25
N PRO A 89 18.86 -2.74 1.94
CA PRO A 89 19.15 -3.15 0.57
C PRO A 89 17.94 -3.80 -0.09
N LEU A 90 17.81 -3.60 -1.41
CA LEU A 90 16.71 -4.19 -2.19
C LEU A 90 16.62 -5.70 -2.01
N ASP A 91 17.75 -6.40 -1.94
CA ASP A 91 17.77 -7.86 -1.85
C ASP A 91 17.22 -8.36 -0.52
N GLU A 92 17.60 -7.72 0.58
CA GLU A 92 17.06 -8.01 1.92
C GLU A 92 15.57 -7.72 1.97
N PHE A 93 15.16 -6.52 1.53
CA PHE A 93 13.76 -6.12 1.52
C PHE A 93 12.90 -7.05 0.65
N TRP A 94 13.39 -7.41 -0.53
CA TRP A 94 12.68 -8.28 -1.47
C TRP A 94 12.51 -9.70 -0.95
N ASN A 95 13.57 -10.26 -0.35
CA ASN A 95 13.51 -11.59 0.26
C ASN A 95 12.55 -11.60 1.46
N GLU A 96 12.53 -10.56 2.28
CA GLU A 96 11.61 -10.46 3.41
C GLU A 96 10.14 -10.41 2.95
N MET A 97 9.84 -9.67 1.88
CA MET A 97 8.51 -9.68 1.26
C MET A 97 8.13 -11.06 0.71
N ILE A 98 9.06 -11.77 0.06
CA ILE A 98 8.85 -13.15 -0.42
C ILE A 98 8.54 -14.07 0.76
N ASN A 99 9.36 -14.03 1.80
CA ASN A 99 9.21 -14.89 2.98
C ASN A 99 7.88 -14.65 3.67
N PHE A 100 7.49 -13.38 3.87
CA PHE A 100 6.24 -13.03 4.51
C PHE A 100 5.02 -13.51 3.74
N LEU A 101 4.96 -13.24 2.43
CA LEU A 101 3.84 -13.65 1.58
C LEU A 101 3.82 -15.16 1.33
N GLY A 102 4.98 -15.84 1.38
CA GLY A 102 5.08 -17.30 1.24
C GLY A 102 4.77 -18.09 2.51
N ALA A 103 4.73 -17.46 3.68
CA ALA A 103 4.55 -18.12 4.97
C ALA A 103 3.07 -18.44 5.32
N GLY A 104 2.11 -18.15 4.44
CA GLY A 104 0.73 -18.58 4.59
C GLY A 104 -0.24 -17.83 3.68
N ASP A 105 -1.51 -18.24 3.74
CA ASP A 105 -2.59 -17.58 3.01
C ASP A 105 -3.04 -16.29 3.71
N ARG A 106 -3.81 -15.46 2.98
CA ARG A 106 -4.46 -14.24 3.49
C ARG A 106 -3.48 -13.21 4.05
N ARG A 107 -2.42 -12.95 3.30
CA ARG A 107 -1.40 -11.95 3.61
C ARG A 107 -1.33 -10.90 2.52
N ALA A 108 -1.05 -9.67 2.90
CA ALA A 108 -0.85 -8.58 1.97
C ALA A 108 0.24 -7.63 2.48
N ILE A 109 0.89 -6.93 1.57
CA ILE A 109 1.87 -5.90 1.92
C ILE A 109 1.36 -4.56 1.39
N LEU A 110 1.10 -3.62 2.30
CA LEU A 110 0.82 -2.22 1.93
C LEU A 110 2.16 -1.50 1.83
N ILE A 111 2.44 -0.91 0.68
CA ILE A 111 3.76 -0.34 0.37
C ILE A 111 3.65 1.04 -0.30
N GLY A 112 4.49 1.96 0.14
CA GLY A 112 4.76 3.21 -0.56
C GLY A 112 5.67 2.97 -1.76
N VAL A 113 5.21 3.36 -2.94
CA VAL A 113 5.94 3.30 -4.21
C VAL A 113 6.22 4.72 -4.68
N GLY A 114 7.50 5.07 -4.68
CA GLY A 114 8.01 6.35 -5.14
C GLY A 114 8.69 6.28 -6.52
N GLY A 115 9.14 7.44 -6.98
CA GLY A 115 9.92 7.61 -8.21
C GLY A 115 9.31 8.68 -9.12
N PRO A 116 9.92 8.96 -10.29
CA PRO A 116 9.45 10.04 -11.17
C PRO A 116 8.02 9.85 -11.69
N MET A 117 7.52 8.62 -11.66
CA MET A 117 6.19 8.25 -12.14
C MET A 117 5.19 7.98 -11.01
N TRP A 118 5.65 7.86 -9.77
CA TRP A 118 4.85 7.34 -8.67
C TRP A 118 5.10 8.11 -7.39
N ASP A 119 4.03 8.48 -6.73
CA ASP A 119 3.99 8.86 -5.32
C ASP A 119 2.70 8.27 -4.77
N HIS A 120 2.74 6.96 -4.49
CA HIS A 120 1.53 6.14 -4.46
C HIS A 120 1.63 5.02 -3.43
N TRP A 121 0.52 4.79 -2.72
CA TRP A 121 0.34 3.62 -1.87
C TRP A 121 -0.32 2.50 -2.66
N SER A 122 0.23 1.29 -2.57
CA SER A 122 -0.32 0.13 -3.27
C SER A 122 -0.23 -1.14 -2.42
N ILE A 123 -0.93 -2.19 -2.87
CA ILE A 123 -0.98 -3.49 -2.21
C ILE A 123 -0.27 -4.54 -3.04
N VAL A 124 0.76 -5.18 -2.48
CA VAL A 124 1.35 -6.39 -3.05
C VAL A 124 0.52 -7.60 -2.61
N GLU A 125 -0.06 -8.29 -3.59
CA GLU A 125 -0.76 -9.56 -3.37
C GLU A 125 0.16 -10.77 -3.54
N SER A 126 1.18 -10.65 -4.40
CA SER A 126 2.10 -11.74 -4.68
C SER A 126 3.42 -11.21 -5.21
N ILE A 127 4.48 -11.95 -4.90
CA ILE A 127 5.84 -11.61 -5.28
C ILE A 127 6.59 -12.88 -5.65
N THR A 128 7.50 -12.75 -6.61
CA THR A 128 8.46 -13.77 -7.01
C THR A 128 9.85 -13.18 -6.93
N GLU A 129 10.89 -13.97 -7.13
CA GLU A 129 12.29 -13.48 -7.19
C GLU A 129 12.52 -12.35 -8.21
N LYS A 130 11.63 -12.22 -9.21
CA LYS A 130 11.80 -11.31 -10.35
C LYS A 130 10.74 -10.23 -10.47
N GLN A 131 9.56 -10.41 -9.87
CA GLN A 131 8.42 -9.53 -10.11
C GLN A 131 7.47 -9.47 -8.93
N ILE A 132 6.96 -8.26 -8.66
CA ILE A 132 5.81 -7.97 -7.81
C ILE A 132 4.55 -7.89 -8.67
N ARG A 133 3.44 -8.43 -8.16
CA ARG A 133 2.09 -8.14 -8.64
C ARG A 133 1.33 -7.38 -7.58
N PHE A 134 0.66 -6.31 -8.02
CA PHE A 134 -0.13 -5.46 -7.16
C PHE A 134 -1.61 -5.72 -7.35
N PHE A 135 -2.35 -5.69 -6.25
CA PHE A 135 -3.80 -5.60 -6.22
C PHE A 135 -4.23 -4.13 -6.05
N ASP A 136 -3.80 -3.33 -7.02
CA ASP A 136 -3.92 -1.88 -7.02
C ASP A 136 -5.24 -1.40 -7.62
N SER A 137 -5.77 -0.29 -7.12
CA SER A 137 -6.95 0.37 -7.69
C SER A 137 -6.62 1.28 -8.88
N TYR A 138 -5.33 1.48 -9.17
CA TYR A 138 -4.85 2.32 -10.26
C TYR A 138 -4.07 1.50 -11.30
N ARG A 139 -3.21 2.15 -12.08
CA ARG A 139 -2.53 1.53 -13.24
C ARG A 139 -1.34 0.64 -12.87
N LEU A 140 -0.89 0.64 -11.61
CA LEU A 140 0.28 -0.11 -11.20
C LEU A 140 -0.07 -1.57 -10.98
N LYS A 141 0.03 -2.39 -12.04
CA LYS A 141 -0.30 -3.82 -11.93
C LYS A 141 0.88 -4.69 -11.54
N ARG A 142 2.08 -4.37 -12.04
CA ARG A 142 3.28 -5.20 -11.88
C ARG A 142 4.56 -4.37 -11.92
N LEU A 143 5.57 -4.78 -11.17
CA LEU A 143 6.93 -4.24 -11.26
C LEU A 143 7.97 -5.35 -11.31
N ASN A 144 8.93 -5.21 -12.22
CA ASN A 144 10.08 -6.11 -12.29
C ASN A 144 11.15 -5.67 -11.29
N ARG A 145 11.71 -6.61 -10.52
CA ARG A 145 12.76 -6.36 -9.53
C ARG A 145 13.95 -5.59 -10.10
N SER A 146 14.33 -5.90 -11.33
CA SER A 146 15.45 -5.25 -12.04
C SER A 146 15.23 -3.74 -12.27
N ARG A 147 13.99 -3.27 -12.16
CA ARG A 147 13.56 -1.87 -12.31
C ARG A 147 13.27 -1.18 -10.97
N CYS A 148 13.45 -1.88 -9.85
CA CYS A 148 13.19 -1.37 -8.51
C CYS A 148 14.48 -1.00 -7.78
N ALA A 149 14.38 -0.06 -6.85
CA ALA A 149 15.39 0.29 -5.86
C ALA A 149 14.70 0.60 -4.53
N THR A 150 15.43 0.65 -3.42
CA THR A 150 14.89 1.00 -2.08
C THR A 150 15.30 2.39 -1.60
N MET A 151 16.46 2.89 -2.03
CA MET A 151 17.00 4.17 -1.55
C MET A 151 16.68 5.35 -2.49
N ARG A 152 16.98 5.22 -3.78
CA ARG A 152 16.80 6.30 -4.77
C ARG A 152 16.51 5.77 -6.15
N SER A 153 15.79 6.56 -6.94
CA SER A 153 15.52 6.24 -8.34
C SER A 153 16.74 6.51 -9.22
N THR A 154 16.88 5.72 -10.28
CA THR A 154 17.83 5.94 -11.38
C THR A 154 17.12 5.72 -12.72
N SER A 155 17.78 6.05 -13.83
CA SER A 155 17.23 5.77 -15.18
C SER A 155 16.96 4.27 -15.40
N SER A 156 17.84 3.40 -14.90
CA SER A 156 17.70 1.95 -14.99
C SER A 156 16.71 1.38 -13.96
N ARG A 157 16.59 1.99 -12.79
CA ARG A 157 15.71 1.59 -11.68
C ARG A 157 14.86 2.77 -11.20
N PRO A 158 13.81 3.16 -11.94
CA PRO A 158 13.05 4.36 -11.60
C PRO A 158 12.03 4.15 -10.48
N HIS A 159 11.69 2.91 -10.14
CA HIS A 159 10.67 2.62 -9.13
C HIS A 159 11.32 2.45 -7.77
N VAL A 160 10.96 3.29 -6.81
CA VAL A 160 11.45 3.21 -5.44
C VAL A 160 10.41 2.51 -4.59
N LEU A 161 10.76 1.39 -3.98
CA LEU A 161 9.95 0.72 -2.99
C LEU A 161 10.43 1.18 -1.62
N SER A 162 9.58 1.78 -0.80
CA SER A 162 10.00 2.44 0.45
C SER A 162 9.90 1.48 1.64
N PRO A 163 11.02 0.91 2.16
CA PRO A 163 10.96 -0.08 3.24
C PRO A 163 10.37 0.49 4.53
N THR A 164 10.69 1.75 4.84
CA THR A 164 10.18 2.49 6.01
C THR A 164 8.71 2.86 5.90
N HIS A 165 8.11 2.71 4.72
CA HIS A 165 6.70 2.96 4.43
C HIS A 165 6.04 1.68 3.92
N THR A 166 6.31 0.57 4.59
CA THR A 166 5.79 -0.75 4.25
C THR A 166 5.21 -1.45 5.48
N TYR A 167 3.94 -1.86 5.39
CA TYR A 167 3.26 -2.69 6.38
C TYR A 167 3.09 -4.12 5.88
N PHE A 168 3.39 -5.08 6.74
CA PHE A 168 3.07 -6.49 6.55
C PHE A 168 1.77 -6.79 7.31
N LEU A 169 0.78 -7.34 6.61
CA LEU A 169 -0.61 -7.48 7.06
C LEU A 169 -1.06 -8.94 6.98
N SER A 170 -1.52 -9.52 8.09
CA SER A 170 -2.03 -10.91 8.20
C SER A 170 -3.02 -11.11 9.34
#